data_AF-A0A661XPW0-F1
#
_entry.id   AF-A0A661XPW0-F1
#
_cell.length_a   1.000
_cell.length_b   1.000
_cell.length_c   1.000
_cell.angle_alpha   90.00
_cell.angle_beta   90.00
_cell.angle_gamma   90.00
#
_symmetry.space_group_name_H-M   'P 1'
#
loop_
_entity.id
_entity.type
_entity.pdbx_description
1 polymer ?
#
loop_
_entity_poly.entity_id
_entity_poly.type
_entity_poly.pdbx_seq_one_letter_code
_entity_poly.pdbx_strand_id
1 'polypeptide(L)'
;MYLLSQEESIKIKNRVALAEVHNASLSVDLVDHICCMIEERVERGTKLNAAEEEVFKEMGEVQLKAIDIETKFLTQNKFAMKKRTKIIGIIAFILLITGFTFKMFHLPGAGILWGIGVITAAFGFFLFSLIDRFSYEKSSLMKASAVIGYIGSALLIVGLGLVLLRWPIAVYLAESGSVLLLAYFILNNAISRNASDSK
;
A
#
# COMPACT_ATOMS: atom_id res chain seq x y z
N MET A 1 9.54 -22.99 -27.86
CA MET A 1 8.79 -23.72 -28.90
C MET A 1 7.61 -22.82 -29.21
N TYR A 2 7.63 -22.09 -30.34
CA TYR A 2 6.59 -21.14 -30.72
C TYR A 2 5.97 -21.69 -32.01
N LEU A 3 4.72 -22.16 -31.94
CA LEU A 3 3.95 -22.67 -33.09
C LEU A 3 3.10 -21.58 -33.74
N LEU A 4 2.82 -20.49 -33.02
CA LEU A 4 2.09 -19.32 -33.50
C LEU A 4 3.00 -18.33 -34.25
N SER A 5 2.53 -17.85 -35.41
CA SER A 5 3.15 -16.72 -36.13
C SER A 5 3.12 -15.46 -35.26
N GLN A 6 4.18 -14.66 -35.29
CA GLN A 6 4.28 -13.39 -34.54
C GLN A 6 3.10 -12.44 -34.85
N GLU A 7 2.51 -12.52 -36.05
CA GLU A 7 1.32 -11.73 -36.42
C GLU A 7 0.05 -12.17 -35.67
N GLU A 8 -0.12 -13.46 -35.39
CA GLU A 8 -1.32 -13.99 -34.73
C GLU A 8 -1.30 -13.68 -33.23
N SER A 9 -0.13 -13.76 -32.60
CA SER A 9 0.08 -13.30 -31.22
C SER A 9 -0.25 -11.82 -31.03
N ILE A 10 0.13 -10.96 -31.99
CA ILE A 10 -0.19 -9.53 -31.96
C ILE A 10 -1.69 -9.30 -32.11
N LYS A 11 -2.38 -10.09 -32.94
CA LYS A 11 -3.83 -10.01 -33.13
C LYS A 11 -4.60 -10.40 -31.88
N ILE A 12 -4.15 -11.44 -31.18
CA ILE A 12 -4.70 -11.86 -29.88
C ILE A 12 -4.44 -10.79 -28.81
N LYS A 13 -3.21 -10.24 -28.74
CA LYS A 13 -2.87 -9.11 -27.84
C LYS A 13 -3.82 -7.92 -28.02
N ASN A 14 -4.10 -7.53 -29.26
CA ASN A 14 -4.99 -6.41 -29.55
C ASN A 14 -6.45 -6.70 -29.17
N ARG A 15 -6.94 -7.95 -29.36
CA ARG A 15 -8.29 -8.35 -28.92
C ARG A 15 -8.43 -8.38 -27.39
N VAL A 16 -7.38 -8.78 -26.69
CA VAL A 16 -7.35 -8.80 -25.21
C VAL A 16 -7.20 -7.38 -24.64
N ALA A 17 -6.43 -6.51 -25.30
CA ALA A 17 -6.31 -5.10 -24.90
C ALA A 17 -7.64 -4.33 -25.04
N LEU A 18 -8.48 -4.69 -26.01
CA LEU A 18 -9.82 -4.12 -26.18
C LEU A 18 -10.82 -4.58 -25.10
N ALA A 19 -10.52 -5.66 -24.36
CA ALA A 19 -11.40 -6.20 -23.31
C ALA A 19 -11.27 -5.49 -21.95
N GLU A 20 -10.75 -4.26 -21.93
CA GLU A 20 -10.76 -3.35 -20.76
C GLU A 20 -10.06 -3.89 -19.50
N VAL A 21 -8.89 -4.52 -19.69
CA VAL A 21 -8.05 -4.99 -18.57
C VAL A 21 -7.27 -3.82 -17.97
N HIS A 22 -7.74 -3.29 -16.84
CA HIS A 22 -7.21 -2.10 -16.15
C HIS A 22 -5.76 -2.21 -15.61
N ASN A 23 -5.07 -3.34 -15.73
CA ASN A 23 -3.69 -3.52 -15.27
C ASN A 23 -2.79 -4.13 -16.35
N ALA A 24 -1.84 -3.33 -16.86
CA ALA A 24 -0.90 -3.72 -17.91
C ALA A 24 0.01 -4.92 -17.57
N SER A 25 0.24 -5.20 -16.28
CA SER A 25 0.99 -6.39 -15.86
C SER A 25 0.17 -7.67 -15.95
N LEU A 26 -1.15 -7.59 -15.72
CA LEU A 26 -2.04 -8.75 -15.73
C LEU A 26 -2.41 -9.14 -17.15
N SER A 27 -2.51 -8.17 -18.08
CA SER A 27 -2.74 -8.43 -19.50
C SER A 27 -1.62 -9.25 -20.15
N VAL A 28 -0.38 -9.14 -19.67
CA VAL A 28 0.75 -9.90 -20.20
C VAL A 28 0.64 -11.37 -19.84
N ASP A 29 0.39 -11.69 -18.56
CA ASP A 29 0.21 -13.08 -18.10
C ASP A 29 -1.04 -13.72 -18.71
N LEU A 30 -2.10 -12.94 -18.92
CA LEU A 30 -3.34 -13.41 -19.54
C LEU A 30 -3.13 -13.83 -21.00
N VAL A 31 -2.41 -13.01 -21.76
CA VAL A 31 -2.10 -13.29 -23.17
C VAL A 31 -1.23 -14.54 -23.28
N ASP A 32 -0.24 -14.70 -22.39
CA ASP A 32 0.63 -15.87 -22.37
C ASP A 32 -0.16 -17.15 -22.08
N HIS A 33 -1.09 -17.08 -21.11
CA HIS A 33 -1.99 -18.19 -20.80
C HIS A 33 -2.94 -18.54 -21.96
N ILE A 34 -3.53 -17.53 -22.62
CA ILE A 34 -4.39 -17.73 -23.80
C ILE A 34 -3.60 -18.41 -24.93
N CYS A 35 -2.38 -17.95 -25.19
CA CYS A 35 -1.53 -18.55 -26.22
C CYS A 35 -1.22 -20.02 -25.89
N CYS A 36 -0.87 -20.33 -24.64
CA CYS A 36 -0.59 -21.70 -24.20
C CYS A 36 -1.80 -22.63 -24.38
N MET A 37 -3.02 -22.18 -24.06
CA MET A 37 -4.24 -22.99 -24.26
C MET A 37 -4.59 -23.20 -25.73
N ILE A 38 -4.35 -22.21 -26.59
CA ILE A 38 -4.55 -22.35 -28.04
C ILE A 38 -3.53 -23.35 -28.61
N GLU A 39 -2.27 -23.25 -28.20
CA GLU A 39 -1.20 -24.16 -28.62
C GLU A 39 -1.53 -25.61 -28.23
N GLU A 40 -1.98 -25.85 -26.99
CA GLU A 40 -2.36 -27.19 -26.53
C GLU A 40 -3.50 -27.80 -27.37
N ARG A 41 -4.49 -27.00 -27.76
CA ARG A 41 -5.62 -27.48 -28.58
C ARG A 41 -5.23 -27.74 -30.02
N VAL A 42 -4.36 -26.89 -30.57
CA VAL A 42 -3.81 -27.08 -31.92
C VAL A 42 -2.93 -28.33 -31.97
N GLU A 43 -2.13 -28.61 -30.94
CA GLU A 43 -1.35 -29.84 -30.83
C GLU A 43 -2.24 -31.10 -30.74
N ARG A 44 -3.43 -30.99 -30.15
CA ARG A 44 -4.44 -32.08 -30.12
C ARG A 44 -5.20 -32.26 -31.44
N GLY A 45 -4.85 -31.52 -32.49
CA GLY A 45 -5.38 -31.69 -33.85
C GLY A 45 -6.61 -30.85 -34.17
N THR A 46 -6.97 -29.86 -33.35
CA THR A 46 -8.01 -28.88 -33.70
C THR A 46 -7.47 -27.81 -34.66
N LYS A 47 -8.33 -27.34 -35.57
CA LYS A 47 -7.97 -26.22 -36.46
C LYS A 47 -7.79 -24.95 -35.63
N LEU A 48 -6.78 -24.15 -35.95
CA LEU A 48 -6.42 -22.92 -35.22
C LEU A 48 -7.62 -22.00 -34.95
N ASN A 49 -8.41 -21.68 -35.99
CA ASN A 49 -9.63 -20.87 -35.85
C ASN A 49 -10.67 -21.49 -34.90
N ALA A 50 -10.77 -22.82 -34.94
CA ALA A 50 -11.50 -23.69 -34.02
C ALA A 50 -11.16 -23.43 -32.55
N ALA A 51 -9.87 -23.60 -32.26
CA ALA A 51 -9.28 -23.49 -30.94
C ALA A 51 -9.38 -22.07 -30.38
N GLU A 52 -9.17 -21.05 -31.22
CA GLU A 52 -9.33 -19.65 -30.82
C GLU A 52 -10.77 -19.35 -30.35
N GLU A 53 -11.78 -19.70 -31.13
CA GLU A 53 -13.17 -19.37 -30.78
C GLU A 53 -13.61 -20.03 -29.47
N GLU A 54 -13.22 -21.29 -29.26
CA GLU A 54 -13.56 -22.05 -28.08
C GLU A 54 -12.83 -21.54 -26.82
N VAL A 55 -11.54 -21.23 -26.93
CA VAL A 55 -10.73 -20.63 -25.85
C VAL A 55 -11.27 -19.25 -25.48
N PHE A 56 -11.58 -18.39 -26.45
CA PHE A 56 -12.14 -17.07 -26.19
C PHE A 56 -13.53 -17.14 -25.52
N LYS A 57 -14.34 -18.14 -25.87
CA LYS A 57 -15.68 -18.34 -25.27
C LYS A 57 -15.60 -18.85 -23.82
N GLU A 58 -14.68 -19.77 -23.54
CA GLU A 58 -14.46 -20.31 -22.18
C GLU A 58 -13.83 -19.27 -21.25
N MET A 59 -12.90 -18.48 -21.76
CA MET A 59 -12.21 -17.42 -20.99
C MET A 59 -13.11 -16.22 -20.69
N GLY A 60 -14.00 -15.88 -21.62
CA GLY A 60 -14.91 -14.73 -21.48
C GLY A 60 -15.77 -14.78 -20.22
N GLU A 61 -16.26 -15.96 -19.80
CA GLU A 61 -17.05 -16.08 -18.57
C GLU A 61 -16.19 -16.33 -17.31
N VAL A 62 -15.13 -17.13 -17.44
CA VAL A 62 -14.32 -17.58 -16.29
C VAL A 62 -13.43 -16.45 -15.77
N GLN A 63 -12.80 -15.68 -16.66
CA GLN A 63 -11.89 -14.61 -16.25
C GLN A 63 -12.61 -13.39 -15.71
N LEU A 64 -13.76 -12.99 -16.30
CA LEU A 64 -14.53 -11.86 -15.79
C LEU A 64 -14.98 -12.10 -14.35
N LYS A 65 -15.42 -13.32 -14.00
CA LYS A 65 -15.80 -13.65 -12.63
C LYS A 65 -14.60 -13.77 -11.69
N ALA A 66 -13.51 -14.43 -12.11
CA ALA A 66 -12.33 -14.62 -11.26
C ALA A 66 -11.62 -13.29 -10.96
N ILE A 67 -11.44 -12.44 -11.98
CA ILE A 67 -10.80 -11.12 -11.84
C ILE A 67 -11.67 -10.19 -11.01
N ASP A 68 -12.99 -10.16 -11.21
CA ASP A 68 -13.86 -9.24 -10.48
C ASP A 68 -13.98 -9.59 -8.99
N ILE A 69 -13.99 -10.89 -8.64
CA ILE A 69 -14.07 -11.35 -7.24
C ILE A 69 -12.75 -11.10 -6.49
N GLU A 70 -11.62 -11.50 -7.08
CA GLU A 70 -10.31 -11.40 -6.42
C GLU A 70 -9.81 -9.95 -6.37
N THR A 71 -10.02 -9.18 -7.45
CA THR A 71 -9.63 -7.76 -7.52
C THR A 71 -10.50 -6.91 -6.62
N LYS A 72 -11.82 -7.13 -6.54
CA LYS A 72 -12.68 -6.39 -5.59
C LYS A 72 -12.28 -6.65 -4.16
N PHE A 73 -12.03 -7.90 -3.76
CA PHE A 73 -11.71 -8.19 -2.36
C PHE A 73 -10.39 -7.54 -1.93
N LEU A 74 -9.32 -7.69 -2.73
CA LEU A 74 -8.02 -7.12 -2.41
C LEU A 74 -8.02 -5.58 -2.49
N THR A 75 -8.73 -5.01 -3.46
CA THR A 75 -8.78 -3.56 -3.66
C THR A 75 -9.69 -2.87 -2.64
N GLN A 76 -10.89 -3.40 -2.38
CA GLN A 76 -11.82 -2.87 -1.38
C GLN A 76 -11.24 -2.96 0.02
N ASN A 77 -10.62 -4.07 0.40
CA ASN A 77 -10.00 -4.21 1.71
C ASN A 77 -8.83 -3.22 1.88
N LYS A 78 -7.99 -3.04 0.84
CA LYS A 78 -6.92 -2.04 0.83
C LYS A 78 -7.45 -0.60 1.00
N PHE A 79 -8.51 -0.23 0.29
CA PHE A 79 -9.12 1.10 0.41
C PHE A 79 -9.82 1.29 1.75
N ALA A 80 -10.52 0.28 2.24
CA ALA A 80 -11.16 0.30 3.55
C ALA A 80 -10.11 0.45 4.66
N MET A 81 -8.99 -0.24 4.56
CA MET A 81 -7.90 -0.15 5.51
C MET A 81 -7.30 1.26 5.50
N LYS A 82 -6.91 1.80 4.35
CA LYS A 82 -6.38 3.17 4.23
C LYS A 82 -7.35 4.25 4.70
N LYS A 83 -8.66 4.07 4.45
CA LYS A 83 -9.71 4.97 4.92
C LYS A 83 -9.82 4.94 6.44
N ARG A 84 -9.73 3.75 7.05
CA ARG A 84 -9.72 3.58 8.51
C ARG A 84 -8.50 4.23 9.15
N THR A 85 -7.29 4.11 8.57
CA THR A 85 -6.09 4.80 9.09
C THR A 85 -6.27 6.31 9.13
N LYS A 86 -6.80 6.89 8.05
CA LYS A 86 -7.04 8.34 7.97
C LYS A 86 -8.04 8.78 9.02
N ILE A 87 -9.14 8.04 9.19
CA ILE A 87 -10.15 8.34 10.21
C ILE A 87 -9.54 8.30 11.61
N ILE A 88 -8.78 7.25 11.94
CA ILE A 88 -8.10 7.11 13.24
C ILE A 88 -7.11 8.26 13.46
N GLY A 89 -6.33 8.63 12.43
CA GLY A 89 -5.41 9.76 12.51
C GLY A 89 -6.12 11.10 12.75
N ILE A 90 -7.24 11.34 12.08
CA ILE A 90 -8.07 12.54 12.29
C ILE A 90 -8.63 12.56 13.72
N ILE A 91 -9.16 11.43 14.20
CA ILE A 91 -9.68 11.32 15.58
C ILE A 91 -8.56 11.60 16.60
N ALA A 92 -7.38 11.03 16.40
CA ALA A 92 -6.23 11.26 17.26
C ALA A 92 -5.82 12.74 17.27
N PHE A 93 -5.82 13.40 16.11
CA PHE A 93 -5.50 14.82 16.00
C PHE A 93 -6.53 15.71 16.72
N ILE A 94 -7.82 15.42 16.57
CA ILE A 94 -8.89 16.13 17.28
C ILE A 94 -8.75 15.95 18.79
N LEU A 95 -8.44 14.73 19.26
CA LEU A 95 -8.21 14.43 20.67
C LEU A 95 -7.02 15.23 21.23
N LEU A 96 -5.92 15.31 20.47
CA LEU A 96 -4.74 16.09 20.87
C LEU A 96 -5.07 17.59 20.96
N ILE A 97 -5.69 18.18 19.93
CA ILE A 97 -6.07 19.61 19.95
C ILE A 97 -7.03 19.89 21.10
N THR A 98 -8.01 19.04 21.32
CA THR A 98 -9.00 19.21 22.39
C THR A 98 -8.33 19.11 23.76
N GLY A 99 -7.46 18.12 23.97
CA GLY A 99 -6.68 17.97 25.19
C GLY A 99 -5.73 19.15 25.46
N PHE A 100 -5.10 19.68 24.41
CA PHE A 100 -4.26 20.87 24.49
C PHE A 100 -5.07 22.10 24.89
N THR A 101 -6.21 22.30 24.24
CA THR A 101 -7.13 23.42 24.52
C THR A 101 -7.65 23.35 25.96
N PHE A 102 -8.06 22.18 26.42
CA PHE A 102 -8.52 21.97 27.80
C PHE A 102 -7.43 22.30 28.82
N LYS A 103 -6.17 22.01 28.48
CA LYS A 103 -5.03 22.34 29.33
C LYS A 103 -4.75 23.84 29.40
N MET A 104 -4.90 24.55 28.27
CA MET A 104 -4.82 26.02 28.22
C MET A 104 -5.92 26.69 29.05
N PHE A 105 -7.13 26.13 29.04
CA PHE A 105 -8.27 26.63 29.83
C PHE A 105 -8.30 26.11 31.28
N HIS A 106 -7.27 25.38 31.74
CA HIS A 106 -7.22 24.79 33.08
C HIS A 106 -8.41 23.90 33.46
N LEU A 107 -9.08 23.30 32.47
CA LEU A 107 -10.25 22.47 32.70
C LEU A 107 -9.86 21.14 33.39
N PRO A 108 -10.71 20.62 34.31
CA PRO A 108 -10.46 19.33 34.95
C PRO A 108 -10.46 18.21 33.91
N GLY A 109 -9.57 17.24 34.06
CA GLY A 109 -9.44 16.10 33.14
C GLY A 109 -8.59 16.33 31.89
N ALA A 110 -8.04 17.54 31.68
CA ALA A 110 -7.17 17.85 30.54
C ALA A 110 -5.97 16.90 30.40
N GLY A 111 -5.36 16.49 31.52
CA GLY A 111 -4.23 15.56 31.53
C GLY A 111 -4.59 14.16 31.03
N ILE A 112 -5.78 13.66 31.37
CA ILE A 112 -6.26 12.33 30.98
C ILE A 112 -6.60 12.33 29.48
N LEU A 113 -7.35 13.34 29.02
CA LEU A 113 -7.73 13.48 27.61
C LEU A 113 -6.49 13.63 26.71
N TRP A 114 -5.51 14.42 27.16
CA TRP A 114 -4.23 14.57 26.50
C TRP A 114 -3.43 13.27 26.45
N GLY A 115 -3.32 12.55 27.58
CA GLY A 115 -2.61 11.27 27.64
C GLY A 115 -3.22 10.21 26.72
N ILE A 116 -4.55 10.10 26.70
CA ILE A 116 -5.28 9.21 25.79
C ILE A 116 -4.99 9.60 24.34
N GLY A 117 -5.05 10.90 23.99
CA GLY A 117 -4.73 11.38 22.65
C GLY A 117 -3.32 11.01 22.19
N VAL A 118 -2.32 11.16 23.07
CA VAL A 118 -0.91 10.81 22.80
C VAL A 118 -0.76 9.30 22.59
N ILE A 119 -1.39 8.48 23.43
CA ILE A 119 -1.34 7.01 23.31
C ILE A 119 -2.03 6.56 22.03
N THR A 120 -3.21 7.10 21.71
CA THR A 120 -3.94 6.79 20.48
C THR A 120 -3.17 7.24 19.24
N ALA A 121 -2.53 8.42 19.27
CA ALA A 121 -1.71 8.91 18.17
C ALA A 121 -0.45 8.05 17.96
N ALA A 122 0.24 7.66 19.04
CA ALA A 122 1.43 6.82 18.94
C ALA A 122 1.06 5.39 18.51
N PHE A 123 0.23 4.68 19.28
CA PHE A 123 -0.06 3.26 19.04
C PHE A 123 -1.11 3.00 17.96
N GLY A 124 -2.14 3.84 17.86
CA GLY A 124 -3.21 3.68 16.86
C GLY A 124 -2.72 3.92 15.43
N PHE A 125 -1.81 4.88 15.25
CA PHE A 125 -1.15 5.10 13.97
C PHE A 125 -0.11 4.00 13.67
N PHE A 126 0.60 3.51 14.70
CA PHE A 126 1.63 2.48 14.59
C PHE A 126 1.17 1.18 13.97
N LEU A 127 0.19 0.52 14.62
CA LEU A 127 -0.25 -0.81 14.22
C LEU A 127 -0.67 -0.80 12.77
N PHE A 128 -1.32 0.29 12.36
CA PHE A 128 -1.93 0.36 11.06
C PHE A 128 -0.94 0.71 9.94
N SER A 129 -0.01 1.63 10.20
CA SER A 129 0.97 2.07 9.19
C SER A 129 1.98 0.96 8.87
N LEU A 130 2.37 0.14 9.86
CA LEU A 130 3.28 -0.98 9.63
C LEU A 130 2.65 -2.12 8.83
N ILE A 131 1.39 -2.48 9.10
CA ILE A 131 0.71 -3.55 8.36
C ILE A 131 0.65 -3.25 6.86
N ASP A 132 0.34 -2.01 6.47
CA ASP A 132 0.29 -1.61 5.06
C ASP A 132 1.71 -1.69 4.45
N ARG A 133 2.71 -1.04 5.07
CA ARG A 133 4.08 -0.99 4.53
C ARG A 133 4.76 -2.35 4.39
N PHE A 134 4.63 -3.24 5.38
CA PHE A 134 5.26 -4.57 5.34
C PHE A 134 4.70 -5.46 4.23
N SER A 135 3.45 -5.25 3.83
CA SER A 135 2.77 -6.02 2.79
C SER A 135 3.15 -5.60 1.37
N TYR A 136 3.61 -4.36 1.15
CA TYR A 136 3.86 -3.81 -0.21
C TYR A 136 5.33 -3.67 -0.61
N GLU A 137 6.25 -3.52 0.34
CA GLU A 137 7.66 -3.33 -0.01
C GLU A 137 8.40 -4.67 -0.14
N LYS A 138 9.04 -4.91 -1.29
CA LYS A 138 9.91 -6.07 -1.51
C LYS A 138 11.35 -5.81 -1.02
N SER A 139 11.76 -4.54 -0.98
CA SER A 139 13.10 -4.10 -0.56
C SER A 139 13.18 -3.91 0.96
N SER A 140 14.16 -4.54 1.61
CA SER A 140 14.39 -4.43 3.06
C SER A 140 14.80 -3.02 3.48
N LEU A 141 15.50 -2.28 2.63
CA LEU A 141 15.94 -0.90 2.91
C LEU A 141 14.75 0.06 3.05
N MET A 142 13.71 -0.12 2.24
CA MET A 142 12.53 0.75 2.29
C MET A 142 11.69 0.46 3.54
N LYS A 143 11.56 -0.82 3.91
CA LYS A 143 10.97 -1.22 5.21
C LYS A 143 11.72 -0.63 6.39
N ALA A 144 13.06 -0.71 6.38
CA ALA A 144 13.90 -0.15 7.45
C ALA A 144 13.71 1.37 7.57
N SER A 145 13.68 2.09 6.44
CA SER A 145 13.42 3.53 6.43
C SER A 145 12.05 3.88 7.03
N ALA A 146 11.01 3.13 6.66
CA ALA A 146 9.66 3.34 7.18
C ALA A 146 9.58 3.11 8.71
N VAL A 147 10.26 2.08 9.22
CA VAL A 147 10.35 1.80 10.65
C VAL A 147 11.08 2.92 11.40
N ILE A 148 12.20 3.42 10.85
CA ILE A 148 12.96 4.54 11.45
C ILE A 148 12.10 5.81 11.52
N GLY A 149 11.43 6.16 10.42
CA GLY A 149 10.54 7.32 10.37
C GLY A 149 9.39 7.21 11.37
N TYR A 150 8.81 6.01 11.53
CA TYR A 150 7.79 5.78 12.54
C TYR A 150 8.33 5.94 13.97
N ILE A 151 9.47 5.32 14.29
CA ILE A 151 10.07 5.41 15.63
C ILE A 151 10.36 6.88 15.98
N GLY A 152 10.91 7.65 15.03
CA GLY A 152 11.13 9.08 15.19
C GLY A 152 9.83 9.85 15.46
N SER A 153 8.77 9.58 14.68
CA SER A 153 7.44 10.18 14.87
C SER A 153 6.85 9.85 16.24
N ALA A 154 6.93 8.60 16.68
CA ALA A 154 6.37 8.16 17.97
C ALA A 154 7.11 8.82 19.14
N LEU A 155 8.44 8.86 19.09
CA LEU A 155 9.28 9.54 20.08
C LEU A 155 8.95 11.03 20.15
N LEU A 156 8.73 11.68 19.01
CA LEU A 156 8.36 13.10 18.95
C LEU A 156 6.99 13.33 19.60
N ILE A 157 5.96 12.56 19.22
CA ILE A 157 4.60 12.71 19.77
C ILE A 157 4.59 12.44 21.28
N VAL A 158 5.27 11.41 21.74
CA VAL A 158 5.38 11.08 23.18
C VAL A 158 6.18 12.16 23.92
N GLY A 159 7.29 12.64 23.34
CA GLY A 159 8.09 13.73 23.88
C GLY A 159 7.27 15.00 24.06
N LEU A 160 6.56 15.47 23.02
CA LEU A 160 5.63 16.60 23.12
C LEU A 160 4.53 16.37 24.17
N GLY A 161 4.03 15.14 24.24
CA GLY A 161 3.07 14.69 25.24
C GLY A 161 3.55 14.94 26.68
N LEU A 162 4.79 14.53 26.95
CA LEU A 162 5.44 14.66 28.25
C LEU A 162 5.89 16.10 28.56
N VAL A 163 6.22 16.91 27.53
CA VAL A 163 6.60 18.33 27.71
C VAL A 163 5.44 19.08 28.32
N LEU A 164 4.22 18.83 27.82
CA LEU A 164 3.01 19.39 28.40
C LEU A 164 2.81 18.94 29.84
N LEU A 165 3.14 17.70 30.19
CA LEU A 165 3.09 17.20 31.56
C LEU A 165 4.22 17.75 32.45
N ARG A 166 5.11 18.61 31.93
CA ARG A 166 6.28 19.19 32.63
C ARG A 166 7.29 18.15 33.12
N TRP A 167 7.38 17.01 32.45
CA TRP A 167 8.36 15.99 32.80
C TRP A 167 9.75 16.38 32.28
N PRO A 168 10.82 16.24 33.08
CA PRO A 168 12.16 16.72 32.72
C PRO A 168 12.79 15.95 31.54
N ILE A 169 12.38 14.70 31.34
CA ILE A 169 12.87 13.81 30.27
C ILE A 169 12.28 14.17 28.89
N ALA A 170 11.21 14.96 28.88
CA ALA A 170 10.38 15.15 27.70
C ALA A 170 11.09 15.87 26.55
N VAL A 171 11.90 16.88 26.85
CA VAL A 171 12.63 17.67 25.85
C VAL A 171 13.64 16.78 25.14
N TYR A 172 14.40 15.98 25.88
CA TYR A 172 15.37 15.05 25.31
C TYR A 172 14.73 14.00 24.39
N LEU A 173 13.52 13.52 24.73
CA LEU A 173 12.75 12.62 23.87
C LEU A 173 12.24 13.29 22.59
N ALA A 174 11.72 14.51 22.68
CA ALA A 174 11.23 15.24 21.51
C ALA A 174 12.36 15.60 20.53
N GLU A 175 13.51 16.01 21.05
CA GLU A 175 14.71 16.33 20.27
C GLU A 175 15.24 15.08 19.54
N SER A 176 15.39 13.95 20.25
CA SER A 176 15.83 12.70 19.63
C SER A 176 14.88 12.19 18.54
N GLY A 177 13.56 12.31 18.74
CA GLY A 177 12.56 12.00 17.72
C GLY A 177 12.69 12.87 16.47
N SER A 178 12.97 14.17 16.65
CA SER A 178 13.17 15.12 15.55
C SER A 178 14.41 14.79 14.71
N VAL A 179 15.52 14.41 15.36
CA VAL A 179 16.76 13.98 14.67
C VAL A 179 16.52 12.72 13.83
N LEU A 180 15.77 11.75 14.35
CA LEU A 180 15.43 10.53 13.62
C LEU A 180 14.56 10.78 12.39
N LEU A 181 13.63 11.75 12.46
CA LEU A 181 12.82 12.13 11.30
C LEU A 181 13.64 12.81 10.20
N LEU A 182 14.63 13.62 10.56
CA LEU A 182 15.57 14.19 9.60
C LEU A 182 16.41 13.10 8.93
N ALA A 183 16.91 12.13 9.71
CA ALA A 183 17.63 10.98 9.17
C ALA A 183 16.76 10.15 8.23
N TYR A 184 15.49 9.91 8.59
CA TYR A 184 14.50 9.27 7.73
C TYR A 184 14.32 10.03 6.39
N PHE A 185 14.14 11.35 6.44
CA PHE A 185 13.95 12.16 5.24
C PHE A 185 15.15 12.09 4.30
N ILE A 186 16.37 12.18 4.85
CA ILE A 186 17.61 12.05 4.09
C ILE A 186 17.73 10.66 3.47
N LEU A 187 17.50 9.60 4.24
CA LEU A 187 17.57 8.23 3.76
C LEU A 187 16.56 7.96 2.64
N ASN A 188 15.32 8.42 2.81
CA ASN A 188 14.27 8.27 1.82
C ASN A 188 14.60 9.03 0.51
N ASN A 189 15.15 10.24 0.62
CA ASN A 189 15.59 11.01 -0.53
C ASN A 189 16.77 10.33 -1.27
N ALA A 190 17.73 9.78 -0.53
CA ALA A 190 18.86 9.04 -1.10
C ALA A 190 18.40 7.77 -1.83
N ILE A 191 17.46 7.01 -1.26
CA ILE A 191 16.86 5.82 -1.90
C ILE A 191 16.14 6.22 -3.19
N SER A 192 15.39 7.33 -3.17
CA SER A 192 14.67 7.81 -4.36
C SER A 192 15.61 8.21 -5.51
N ARG A 193 16.78 8.79 -5.21
CA ARG A 193 17.79 9.14 -6.22
C ARG A 193 18.44 7.89 -6.84
N ASN A 194 18.82 6.91 -6.03
CA ASN A 194 19.38 5.66 -6.54
C ASN A 194 18.39 4.88 -7.44
N ALA A 195 17.09 5.03 -7.20
CA ALA A 195 16.06 4.42 -8.05
C ALA A 195 15.88 5.15 -9.40
N SER A 196 16.19 6.45 -9.49
CA SER A 196 16.12 7.21 -10.75
C SER A 196 17.34 7.02 -11.63
N ASP A 197 18.53 6.83 -11.05
CA ASP A 197 19.78 6.61 -11.81
C ASP A 197 19.91 5.18 -12.39
N SER A 198 18.99 4.27 -12.03
CA SER A 198 18.96 2.87 -12.48
C SER A 198 18.01 2.62 -13.67
N LYS A 199 17.32 3.66 -14.17
CA LYS A 199 16.47 3.62 -15.37
C LYS A 199 17.11 4.36 -16.53
#